data_AF-A0A8C6DA46-F1
#
_entry.id   AF-A0A8C6DA46-F1
#
_cell.length_a   1.000
_cell.length_b   1.000
_cell.length_c   1.000
_cell.angle_alpha   90.00
_cell.angle_beta   90.00
_cell.angle_gamma   90.00
#
_symmetry.space_group_name_H-M   'P 1'
#
loop_
_entity.id
_entity.type
_entity.pdbx_description
1 polymer ?
#
loop_
_entity_poly.entity_id
_entity_poly.type
_entity_poly.pdbx_seq_one_letter_code
_entity_poly.pdbx_strand_id
1 'polypeptide(L)'
;MRKGTSEKCIKDKNGKWFTLKEFEDEGDRKASKNWKQSVRCGGWPLKILIQNGSLPDPSRKRKKPEDSNKCEVCSEKKALLSCDTCPRFFHGHCHIPPKVATKNPWSCIFCQINDLKKCCPESQPIYQESEILQKRMLPREQLKCEFLLLKIYCSPRSSFFVSEPHYVNSSQDLEEPMWLNKIKDKLTMTLYYKVWEFVRDMRLIFQNHKVVYRVSGSPCFYSSSIKSFCLSTSCNK
;
A
#
# COMPACT_ATOMS: atom_id res chain seq x y z
N MET A 1 -2.17 0.94 -22.06
CA MET A 1 -2.51 2.15 -22.84
C MET A 1 -2.35 3.37 -21.93
N ARG A 2 -1.80 4.49 -22.42
CA ARG A 2 -1.28 5.58 -21.57
C ARG A 2 -2.20 6.80 -21.44
N LYS A 3 -3.39 6.77 -22.05
CA LYS A 3 -4.23 7.94 -22.33
C LYS A 3 -5.71 7.63 -22.10
N GLY A 4 -6.46 8.64 -21.63
CA GLY A 4 -7.78 8.47 -21.02
C GLY A 4 -8.95 8.38 -21.99
N THR A 5 -10.17 8.41 -21.45
CA THR A 5 -11.45 8.25 -22.17
C THR A 5 -11.81 9.39 -23.14
N SER A 6 -10.95 10.42 -23.25
CA SER A 6 -11.15 11.63 -24.04
C SER A 6 -10.40 11.66 -25.37
N GLU A 7 -9.52 10.69 -25.65
CA GLU A 7 -8.85 10.55 -26.94
C GLU A 7 -9.52 9.50 -27.82
N LYS A 8 -9.36 9.63 -29.14
CA LYS A 8 -9.92 8.70 -30.12
C LYS A 8 -9.12 7.39 -30.08
N CYS A 9 -9.79 6.29 -29.74
CA CYS A 9 -9.15 5.00 -29.45
C CYS A 9 -9.95 3.77 -29.91
N ILE A 10 -11.14 3.97 -30.50
CA ILE A 10 -11.96 2.93 -31.12
C ILE A 10 -11.97 3.20 -32.63
N LYS A 11 -11.69 2.19 -33.46
CA LYS A 11 -11.74 2.27 -34.92
C LYS A 11 -12.94 1.44 -35.41
N ASP A 12 -13.79 2.00 -36.26
CA ASP A 12 -14.90 1.26 -36.87
C ASP A 12 -14.46 0.45 -38.10
N LYS A 13 -15.42 -0.27 -38.69
CA LYS A 13 -15.23 -1.05 -39.93
C LYS A 13 -14.86 -0.19 -41.15
N ASN A 14 -15.17 1.10 -41.14
CA ASN A 14 -14.88 2.05 -42.22
C ASN A 14 -13.53 2.77 -42.02
N GLY A 15 -12.88 2.52 -40.89
CA GLY A 15 -11.60 3.11 -40.50
C GLY A 15 -11.68 4.46 -39.78
N LYS A 16 -12.89 4.97 -39.50
CA LYS A 16 -13.13 6.19 -38.70
C LYS A 16 -12.76 5.91 -37.24
N TRP A 17 -12.07 6.87 -36.62
CA TRP A 17 -11.67 6.80 -35.21
C TRP A 17 -12.61 7.62 -34.31
N PHE A 18 -12.92 7.03 -33.16
CA PHE A 18 -13.88 7.52 -32.17
C PHE A 18 -13.28 7.53 -30.76
N THR A 19 -13.63 8.54 -29.98
CA THR A 19 -13.58 8.49 -28.51
C THR A 19 -14.66 7.53 -28.00
N LEU A 20 -14.55 7.10 -26.73
CA LEU A 20 -15.61 6.30 -26.09
C LEU A 20 -16.97 6.99 -26.14
N LYS A 21 -17.01 8.31 -25.95
CA LYS A 21 -18.26 9.08 -25.98
C LYS A 21 -18.86 9.16 -27.39
N GLU A 22 -18.06 9.51 -28.40
CA GLU A 22 -18.51 9.55 -29.79
C GLU A 22 -19.04 8.17 -30.26
N PHE A 23 -18.42 7.08 -29.80
CA PHE A 23 -18.86 5.72 -30.12
C PHE A 23 -20.16 5.32 -29.39
N GLU A 24 -20.38 5.77 -28.16
CA GLU A 24 -21.67 5.60 -27.47
C GLU A 24 -22.78 6.49 -28.05
N ASP A 25 -22.45 7.69 -28.53
CA ASP A 25 -23.37 8.60 -29.22
C ASP A 25 -23.79 8.02 -30.59
N GLU A 26 -22.86 7.54 -31.42
CA GLU A 26 -23.12 6.89 -32.73
C GLU A 26 -23.90 5.56 -32.60
N GLY A 27 -23.87 4.91 -31.42
CA GLY A 27 -24.56 3.65 -31.16
C GLY A 27 -25.91 3.79 -30.42
N ASP A 28 -26.47 4.99 -30.31
CA ASP A 28 -27.68 5.32 -29.50
C ASP A 28 -27.58 4.89 -28.01
N ARG A 29 -26.35 4.75 -27.49
CA ARG A 29 -26.06 4.35 -26.10
C ARG A 29 -25.75 5.53 -25.18
N LYS A 30 -25.96 6.77 -25.64
CA LYS A 30 -25.73 8.04 -24.94
C LYS A 30 -26.25 8.12 -23.49
N ALA A 31 -27.33 7.43 -23.16
CA ALA A 31 -27.89 7.38 -21.80
C ALA A 31 -27.13 6.41 -20.85
N SER A 32 -26.22 5.58 -21.36
CA SER A 32 -25.53 4.56 -20.58
C SER A 32 -24.41 5.16 -19.74
N LYS A 33 -24.56 5.13 -18.40
CA LYS A 33 -23.52 5.59 -17.47
C LYS A 33 -22.34 4.61 -17.33
N ASN A 34 -22.29 3.53 -18.11
CA ASN A 34 -21.33 2.45 -17.94
C ASN A 34 -20.80 1.89 -19.28
N TRP A 35 -19.91 2.65 -19.91
CA TRP A 35 -19.26 2.31 -21.19
C TRP A 35 -18.65 0.90 -21.24
N LYS A 36 -18.19 0.35 -20.10
CA LYS A 36 -17.64 -1.02 -20.01
C LYS A 36 -18.69 -2.09 -20.35
N GLN A 37 -19.98 -1.80 -20.17
CA GLN A 37 -21.09 -2.71 -20.42
C GLN A 37 -21.82 -2.41 -21.74
N SER A 38 -21.88 -1.14 -22.15
CA SER A 38 -22.56 -0.72 -23.38
C SER A 38 -21.72 -1.06 -24.62
N VAL A 39 -20.42 -0.75 -24.60
CA VAL A 39 -19.50 -0.99 -25.72
C VAL A 39 -19.16 -2.48 -25.80
N ARG A 40 -19.20 -3.03 -27.01
CA ARG A 40 -18.98 -4.44 -27.29
C ARG A 40 -18.01 -4.62 -28.45
N CYS A 41 -17.19 -5.67 -28.39
CA CYS A 41 -16.33 -6.12 -29.48
C CYS A 41 -16.63 -7.61 -29.75
N GLY A 42 -16.96 -7.98 -30.99
CA GLY A 42 -17.36 -9.36 -31.32
C GLY A 42 -18.56 -9.87 -30.49
N GLY A 43 -19.50 -8.99 -30.14
CA GLY A 43 -20.63 -9.30 -29.24
C GLY A 43 -20.31 -9.22 -27.74
N TRP A 44 -19.05 -9.32 -27.33
CA TRP A 44 -18.63 -9.32 -25.93
C TRP A 44 -18.51 -7.91 -25.33
N PRO A 45 -19.10 -7.63 -24.14
CA PRO A 45 -18.89 -6.36 -23.44
C PRO A 45 -17.41 -6.13 -23.08
N LEU A 46 -16.93 -4.89 -23.20
CA LEU A 46 -15.55 -4.55 -22.84
C LEU A 46 -15.19 -4.95 -21.40
N LYS A 47 -16.17 -4.96 -20.48
CA LYS A 47 -16.02 -5.46 -19.11
C LYS A 47 -15.43 -6.87 -19.06
N ILE A 48 -15.95 -7.79 -19.86
CA ILE A 48 -15.51 -9.19 -19.91
C ILE A 48 -14.09 -9.28 -20.48
N LEU A 49 -13.82 -8.54 -21.56
CA LEU A 49 -12.50 -8.50 -22.19
C LEU A 49 -11.42 -7.90 -21.27
N ILE A 50 -11.78 -6.93 -20.42
CA ILE A 50 -10.90 -6.40 -19.38
C ILE A 50 -10.70 -7.42 -18.24
N GLN A 51 -11.77 -8.08 -17.78
CA GLN A 51 -11.69 -9.09 -16.72
C GLN A 51 -10.85 -10.31 -17.12
N ASN A 52 -10.92 -10.71 -18.39
CA ASN A 52 -10.15 -11.82 -18.95
C ASN A 52 -8.72 -11.41 -19.40
N GLY A 53 -8.29 -10.17 -19.12
CA GLY A 53 -6.96 -9.66 -19.47
C GLY A 53 -6.73 -9.36 -20.96
N SER A 54 -7.71 -9.62 -21.83
CA SER A 54 -7.65 -9.35 -23.28
C SER A 54 -7.59 -7.86 -23.62
N LEU A 55 -8.02 -6.99 -22.70
CA LEU A 55 -7.87 -5.53 -22.79
C LEU A 55 -7.29 -4.97 -21.49
N PRO A 56 -6.38 -3.96 -21.54
CA PRO A 56 -5.91 -3.29 -20.34
C PRO A 56 -7.05 -2.49 -19.69
N ASP A 57 -7.24 -2.59 -18.38
CA ASP A 57 -8.18 -1.71 -17.68
C ASP A 57 -7.69 -0.25 -17.75
N PRO A 58 -8.38 0.68 -18.43
CA PRO A 58 -7.98 2.07 -18.42
C PRO A 58 -8.17 2.62 -17.01
N SER A 59 -7.06 2.95 -16.36
CA SER A 59 -7.08 3.56 -15.03
C SER A 59 -7.93 4.82 -15.08
N ARG A 60 -9.11 4.77 -14.44
CA ARG A 60 -9.85 5.97 -14.10
C ARG A 60 -8.95 6.76 -13.17
N LYS A 61 -8.25 7.77 -13.70
CA LYS A 61 -7.79 8.92 -12.92
C LYS A 61 -9.03 9.55 -12.30
N ARG A 62 -9.45 9.01 -11.16
CA ARG A 62 -10.46 9.63 -10.29
C ARG A 62 -9.99 11.08 -10.11
N LYS A 63 -10.85 12.06 -10.41
CA LYS A 63 -10.59 13.44 -9.99
C LYS A 63 -10.26 13.37 -8.50
N LYS A 64 -9.02 13.71 -8.16
CA LYS A 64 -8.57 13.66 -6.77
C LYS A 64 -9.22 14.84 -6.06
N PRO A 65 -9.95 14.64 -4.94
CA PRO A 65 -10.53 15.74 -4.19
C PRO A 65 -9.44 16.73 -3.78
N GLU A 66 -9.72 18.03 -3.76
CA GLU A 66 -8.70 19.04 -3.43
C GLU A 66 -8.12 18.85 -2.02
N ASP A 67 -8.93 18.33 -1.09
CA ASP A 67 -8.53 17.93 0.27
C ASP A 67 -7.54 16.76 0.32
N SER A 68 -7.40 15.99 -0.76
CA SER A 68 -6.46 14.87 -0.81
C SER A 68 -5.01 15.27 -1.08
N ASN A 69 -4.71 16.57 -1.30
CA ASN A 69 -3.37 17.11 -1.54
C ASN A 69 -2.48 17.12 -0.27
N LYS A 70 -2.45 16.03 0.49
CA LYS A 70 -1.58 15.81 1.65
C LYS A 70 -1.00 14.38 1.68
N CYS A 71 0.18 14.24 2.26
CA CYS A 71 0.84 12.95 2.48
C CYS A 71 -0.01 12.08 3.41
N GLU A 72 -0.30 10.83 3.03
CA GLU A 72 -1.03 9.84 3.84
C GLU A 72 -0.31 9.53 5.18
N VAL A 73 0.98 9.84 5.27
CA VAL A 73 1.82 9.55 6.46
C VAL A 73 1.95 10.76 7.38
N CYS A 74 2.52 11.88 6.90
CA CYS A 74 2.76 13.07 7.73
C CYS A 74 1.71 14.20 7.60
N SER A 75 0.70 14.06 6.73
CA SER A 75 -0.32 15.10 6.44
C SER A 75 0.19 16.44 5.86
N GLU A 76 1.47 16.55 5.50
CA GLU A 76 2.03 17.72 4.79
C GLU A 76 1.74 17.72 3.28
N LYS A 77 1.82 18.89 2.61
CA LYS A 77 1.33 19.09 1.23
C LYS A 77 2.40 19.22 0.13
N LYS A 78 3.70 19.26 0.46
CA LYS A 78 4.79 19.61 -0.49
C LYS A 78 5.35 18.38 -1.21
N ALA A 79 5.89 18.51 -2.43
CA ALA A 79 6.68 17.45 -3.11
C ALA A 79 6.03 16.05 -3.12
N LEU A 80 4.72 15.99 -3.34
CA LEU A 80 3.92 14.76 -3.25
C LEU A 80 3.96 13.91 -4.52
N LEU A 81 4.20 12.61 -4.34
CA LEU A 81 3.96 11.57 -5.35
C LEU A 81 2.50 11.15 -5.32
N SER A 82 1.90 11.08 -6.51
CA SER A 82 0.51 10.71 -6.74
C SER A 82 0.38 9.23 -7.07
N CYS A 83 -0.42 8.47 -6.32
CA CYS A 83 -0.81 7.11 -6.72
C CYS A 83 -1.75 7.16 -7.95
N ASP A 84 -1.57 6.27 -8.94
CA ASP A 84 -2.40 6.21 -10.14
C ASP A 84 -3.71 5.43 -9.96
N THR A 85 -3.77 4.55 -8.95
CA THR A 85 -4.91 3.64 -8.69
C THR A 85 -5.81 4.08 -7.52
N CYS A 86 -5.41 5.08 -6.74
CA CYS A 86 -6.23 5.66 -5.67
C CYS A 86 -5.94 7.16 -5.44
N PRO A 87 -6.78 7.91 -4.70
CA PRO A 87 -6.58 9.35 -4.51
C PRO A 87 -5.43 9.71 -3.54
N ARG A 88 -4.71 8.74 -2.97
CA ARG A 88 -3.64 9.00 -1.99
C ARG A 88 -2.40 9.65 -2.61
N PHE A 89 -1.67 10.35 -1.75
CA PHE A 89 -0.38 10.96 -2.02
C PHE A 89 0.63 10.64 -0.92
N PHE A 90 1.91 10.67 -1.26
CA PHE A 90 3.01 10.35 -0.36
C PHE A 90 4.23 11.21 -0.72
N HIS A 91 5.01 11.68 0.25
CA HIS A 91 6.40 12.04 -0.06
C HIS A 91 7.18 10.79 -0.47
N GLY A 92 8.17 10.94 -1.34
CA GLY A 92 9.02 9.81 -1.75
C GLY A 92 9.69 9.08 -0.58
N HIS A 93 10.13 9.83 0.44
CA HIS A 93 10.74 9.28 1.65
C HIS A 93 9.72 8.77 2.69
N CYS A 94 8.45 9.21 2.63
CA CYS A 94 7.39 8.75 3.52
C CYS A 94 6.80 7.41 3.09
N HIS A 95 6.82 7.08 1.80
CA HIS A 95 6.40 5.75 1.34
C HIS A 95 7.41 4.68 1.79
N ILE A 96 6.92 3.45 2.00
CA ILE A 96 7.74 2.26 2.29
C ILE A 96 7.36 1.18 1.26
N PRO A 97 8.31 0.66 0.47
CA PRO A 97 9.70 1.12 0.37
C PRO A 97 9.76 2.57 -0.18
N PRO A 98 10.86 3.32 0.06
CA PRO A 98 11.04 4.67 -0.47
C PRO A 98 10.85 4.72 -1.99
N LYS A 99 10.22 5.79 -2.49
CA LYS A 99 9.86 5.90 -3.91
C LYS A 99 10.37 7.21 -4.51
N VAL A 100 10.97 7.11 -5.69
CA VAL A 100 11.30 8.25 -6.56
C VAL A 100 10.24 8.40 -7.65
N ALA A 101 9.99 9.62 -8.13
CA ALA A 101 9.10 9.86 -9.25
C ALA A 101 9.57 9.11 -10.52
N THR A 102 8.69 8.30 -11.11
CA THR A 102 8.99 7.50 -12.31
C THR A 102 7.97 7.76 -13.41
N LYS A 103 8.37 7.67 -14.69
CA LYS A 103 7.47 7.82 -15.87
C LYS A 103 6.48 6.66 -16.07
N ASN A 104 6.52 5.64 -15.20
CA ASN A 104 5.67 4.45 -15.27
C ASN A 104 4.53 4.53 -14.25
N PRO A 105 3.34 3.95 -14.55
CA PRO A 105 2.22 3.94 -13.60
C PRO A 105 2.61 3.30 -12.27
N TRP A 106 2.16 3.88 -11.17
CA TRP A 106 2.51 3.45 -9.82
C TRP A 106 1.29 3.31 -8.91
N SER A 107 1.18 2.12 -8.31
CA SER A 107 0.25 1.81 -7.22
C SER A 107 0.98 1.88 -5.89
N CYS A 108 0.45 2.64 -4.93
CA CYS A 108 0.98 2.66 -3.57
C CYS A 108 0.70 1.35 -2.82
N ILE A 109 1.40 1.14 -1.70
CA ILE A 109 1.32 -0.10 -0.91
C ILE A 109 -0.10 -0.48 -0.47
N PHE A 110 -0.97 0.50 -0.20
CA PHE A 110 -2.39 0.25 0.09
C PHE A 110 -3.14 -0.42 -1.06
N CYS A 111 -2.84 -0.03 -2.31
CA CYS A 111 -3.43 -0.66 -3.48
C CYS A 111 -2.84 -2.05 -3.70
N GLN A 112 -1.52 -2.19 -3.58
CA GLN A 112 -0.82 -3.48 -3.72
C GLN A 112 -1.35 -4.52 -2.71
N ILE A 113 -1.55 -4.14 -1.44
CA ILE A 113 -2.16 -4.99 -0.40
C ILE A 113 -3.63 -5.31 -0.73
N ASN A 114 -4.42 -4.33 -1.19
CA ASN A 114 -5.81 -4.57 -1.56
C ASN A 114 -5.95 -5.48 -2.79
N ASP A 115 -5.02 -5.42 -3.73
CA ASP A 115 -5.02 -6.26 -4.92
C ASP A 115 -4.51 -7.69 -4.59
N LEU A 116 -3.51 -7.81 -3.71
CA LEU A 116 -3.10 -9.11 -3.14
C LEU A 116 -4.29 -9.86 -2.50
N LYS A 117 -5.11 -9.15 -1.71
CA LYS A 117 -6.33 -9.69 -1.08
C LYS A 117 -7.44 -10.09 -2.07
N LYS A 118 -7.44 -9.55 -3.30
CA LYS A 118 -8.42 -9.91 -4.35
C LYS A 118 -7.93 -11.08 -5.20
N CYS A 119 -6.66 -11.07 -5.59
CA CYS A 119 -6.07 -12.08 -6.47
C CYS A 119 -5.87 -13.43 -5.76
N CYS A 120 -5.70 -13.39 -4.45
CA CYS A 120 -5.81 -14.55 -3.57
C CYS A 120 -6.83 -14.21 -2.49
N PRO A 121 -8.14 -14.48 -2.71
CA PRO A 121 -9.08 -14.56 -1.61
C PRO A 121 -8.63 -15.78 -0.78
N GLU A 122 -7.88 -15.52 0.29
CA GLU A 122 -7.33 -16.57 1.17
C GLU A 122 -8.53 -17.36 1.72
N SER A 123 -8.74 -18.59 1.21
CA SER A 123 -9.72 -19.55 1.74
C SER A 123 -9.32 -19.86 3.18
N GLN A 124 -10.10 -19.35 4.11
CA GLN A 124 -9.54 -18.69 5.29
C GLN A 124 -9.01 -19.69 6.35
N PRO A 125 -7.67 -19.80 6.56
CA PRO A 125 -7.09 -20.69 7.56
C PRO A 125 -6.59 -19.90 8.79
N ILE A 126 -6.91 -20.39 9.98
CA ILE A 126 -6.43 -19.82 11.24
C ILE A 126 -4.94 -20.17 11.42
N TYR A 127 -4.06 -19.30 10.95
CA TYR A 127 -2.62 -19.42 11.26
C TYR A 127 -2.33 -18.94 12.68
N GLN A 128 -1.55 -19.70 13.43
CA GLN A 128 -1.00 -19.25 14.71
C GLN A 128 0.11 -18.21 14.50
N GLU A 129 0.33 -17.32 15.48
CA GLU A 129 1.40 -16.31 15.40
C GLU A 129 2.77 -16.97 15.16
N SER A 130 3.04 -18.09 15.83
CA SER A 130 4.24 -18.93 15.66
C SER A 130 4.51 -19.30 14.20
N GLU A 131 3.48 -19.70 13.46
CA GLU A 131 3.59 -20.11 12.05
C GLU A 131 3.88 -18.91 11.13
N ILE A 132 3.23 -17.77 11.40
CA ILE A 132 3.46 -16.52 10.65
C ILE A 132 4.90 -16.04 10.85
N LEU A 133 5.39 -16.06 12.08
CA LEU A 133 6.76 -15.65 12.45
C LEU A 133 7.82 -16.51 11.74
N GLN A 134 7.57 -17.81 11.53
CA GLN A 134 8.52 -18.70 10.84
C GLN A 134 8.53 -18.57 9.31
N LYS A 135 7.59 -17.82 8.70
CA LYS A 135 7.60 -17.61 7.24
C LYS A 135 8.87 -16.87 6.81
N ARG A 136 9.44 -17.31 5.68
CA ARG A 136 10.51 -16.59 4.97
C ARG A 136 9.98 -15.27 4.43
N MET A 137 10.83 -14.24 4.37
CA MET A 137 10.50 -12.94 3.78
C MET A 137 10.48 -13.01 2.25
N LEU A 138 9.47 -13.70 1.72
CA LEU A 138 9.12 -13.69 0.31
C LEU A 138 8.40 -12.37 -0.04
N PRO A 139 8.25 -12.00 -1.33
CA PRO A 139 7.70 -10.71 -1.72
C PRO A 139 6.30 -10.36 -1.16
N ARG A 140 5.47 -11.36 -0.82
CA ARG A 140 4.15 -11.15 -0.20
C ARG A 140 4.29 -10.77 1.28
N GLU A 141 5.15 -11.47 2.00
CA GLU A 141 5.48 -11.25 3.42
C GLU A 141 6.25 -9.94 3.60
N GLN A 142 7.22 -9.64 2.74
CA GLN A 142 7.90 -8.34 2.65
C GLN A 142 6.88 -7.21 2.54
N LEU A 143 5.96 -7.27 1.57
CA LEU A 143 4.91 -6.26 1.37
C LEU A 143 3.98 -6.12 2.61
N LYS A 144 3.66 -7.23 3.28
CA LYS A 144 2.88 -7.22 4.53
C LYS A 144 3.66 -6.47 5.65
N CYS A 145 4.95 -6.74 5.83
CA CYS A 145 5.81 -6.06 6.81
C CYS A 145 6.04 -4.57 6.49
N GLU A 146 6.28 -4.22 5.23
CA GLU A 146 6.40 -2.83 4.75
C GLU A 146 5.11 -2.04 5.02
N PHE A 147 3.95 -2.67 4.80
CA PHE A 147 2.65 -2.07 5.06
C PHE A 147 2.41 -1.83 6.55
N LEU A 148 2.80 -2.78 7.42
CA LEU A 148 2.77 -2.56 8.87
C LEU A 148 3.63 -1.38 9.27
N LEU A 149 4.87 -1.35 8.79
CA LEU A 149 5.81 -0.30 9.16
C LEU A 149 5.26 1.07 8.74
N LEU A 150 4.74 1.19 7.52
CA LEU A 150 4.10 2.43 7.06
C LEU A 150 2.87 2.80 7.91
N LYS A 151 2.04 1.82 8.30
CA LYS A 151 0.91 2.04 9.21
C LYS A 151 1.34 2.55 10.59
N ILE A 152 2.51 2.15 11.06
CA ILE A 152 3.11 2.65 12.30
C ILE A 152 3.59 4.10 12.11
N TYR A 153 4.24 4.45 10.98
CA TYR A 153 4.61 5.83 10.67
C TYR A 153 3.40 6.78 10.48
N CYS A 154 2.20 6.27 10.14
CA CYS A 154 0.97 7.08 10.09
C CYS A 154 0.42 7.48 11.49
N SER A 155 0.98 6.96 12.58
CA SER A 155 0.53 7.26 13.95
C SER A 155 1.24 8.50 14.49
N PRO A 156 0.55 9.53 15.00
CA PRO A 156 1.20 10.71 15.60
C PRO A 156 2.15 10.38 16.77
N ARG A 157 1.93 9.24 17.45
CA ARG A 157 2.83 8.75 18.51
C ARG A 157 4.11 8.09 17.98
N SER A 158 4.35 8.03 16.67
CA SER A 158 5.51 7.31 16.11
C SER A 158 6.77 8.13 16.17
N SER A 159 6.64 9.47 16.18
CA SER A 159 7.70 10.47 16.28
C SER A 159 8.75 10.13 17.33
N PHE A 160 8.32 9.74 18.54
CA PHE A 160 9.18 9.31 19.65
C PHE A 160 10.11 8.12 19.34
N PHE A 161 9.80 7.34 18.29
CA PHE A 161 10.51 6.13 17.90
C PHE A 161 11.10 6.21 16.48
N VAL A 162 10.97 7.35 15.78
CA VAL A 162 11.44 7.50 14.38
C VAL A 162 12.96 7.43 14.29
N SER A 163 13.63 8.24 15.09
CA SER A 163 15.09 8.45 15.07
C SER A 163 15.79 7.64 16.16
N GLU A 164 17.12 7.59 16.10
CA GLU A 164 17.94 7.00 17.14
C GLU A 164 17.68 7.70 18.50
N PRO A 165 17.33 6.96 19.56
CA PRO A 165 17.03 7.52 20.86
C PRO A 165 18.29 7.98 21.60
N HIS A 166 18.29 9.23 22.09
CA HIS A 166 19.38 9.78 22.89
C HIS A 166 19.22 9.42 24.37
N TYR A 167 19.97 8.42 24.82
CA TYR A 167 19.95 7.93 26.20
C TYR A 167 20.85 8.75 27.13
N VAL A 168 20.38 9.94 27.52
CA VAL A 168 21.09 10.78 28.49
C VAL A 168 21.13 10.08 29.85
N ASN A 169 22.35 9.83 30.36
CA ASN A 169 22.63 9.27 31.69
C ASN A 169 22.01 7.88 31.98
N SER A 170 21.84 7.03 30.96
CA SER A 170 21.55 5.61 31.19
C SER A 170 22.85 4.86 31.53
N SER A 171 23.08 4.54 32.81
CA SER A 171 24.14 3.61 33.24
C SER A 171 23.81 2.13 32.93
N GLN A 172 22.94 1.92 31.95
CA GLN A 172 22.50 0.64 31.44
C GLN A 172 22.73 0.67 29.94
N ASP A 173 23.86 0.12 29.50
CA ASP A 173 24.10 -0.14 28.08
C ASP A 173 23.00 -1.05 27.55
N LEU A 174 22.24 -0.57 26.57
CA LEU A 174 21.30 -1.42 25.84
C LEU A 174 22.09 -2.29 24.87
N GLU A 175 22.05 -3.61 25.06
CA GLU A 175 22.76 -4.57 24.20
C GLU A 175 22.43 -4.41 22.70
N GLU A 176 21.18 -4.06 22.36
CA GLU A 176 20.76 -3.80 20.99
C GLU A 176 19.77 -2.61 20.89
N PRO A 177 20.24 -1.36 20.68
CA PRO A 177 19.36 -0.19 20.49
C PRO A 177 18.60 -0.30 19.15
N MET A 178 17.33 0.11 19.13
CA MET A 178 16.43 -0.08 17.99
C MET A 178 15.42 1.07 17.85
N TRP A 179 15.14 1.47 16.61
CA TRP A 179 14.22 2.55 16.23
C TRP A 179 13.65 2.33 14.82
N LEU A 180 12.58 3.04 14.46
CA LEU A 180 11.82 2.77 13.23
C LEU A 180 12.64 2.99 11.95
N ASN A 181 13.49 4.03 11.88
CA ASN A 181 14.33 4.24 10.70
C ASN A 181 15.33 3.08 10.51
N LYS A 182 15.98 2.57 11.58
CA LYS A 182 16.86 1.39 11.50
C LYS A 182 16.11 0.15 11.00
N ILE A 183 14.87 -0.06 11.44
CA ILE A 183 14.02 -1.15 10.93
C ILE A 183 13.67 -0.94 9.45
N LYS A 184 13.33 0.30 9.04
CA LYS A 184 13.02 0.67 7.66
C LYS A 184 14.22 0.44 6.73
N ASP A 185 15.42 0.77 7.18
CA ASP A 185 16.65 0.58 6.42
C ASP A 185 16.96 -0.91 6.28
N LYS A 186 16.91 -1.69 7.37
CA LYS A 186 17.02 -3.17 7.33
C LYS A 186 16.00 -3.82 6.39
N LEU A 187 14.75 -3.34 6.40
CA LEU A 187 13.67 -3.86 5.55
C LEU A 187 13.89 -3.50 4.08
N THR A 188 14.37 -2.28 3.79
CA THR A 188 14.68 -1.81 2.43
C THR A 188 15.92 -2.51 1.85
N MET A 189 16.91 -2.82 2.69
CA MET A 189 18.11 -3.59 2.34
C MET A 189 17.88 -5.11 2.34
N THR A 190 16.64 -5.58 2.53
CA THR A 190 16.26 -7.01 2.57
C THR A 190 17.04 -7.85 3.61
N LEU A 191 17.44 -7.23 4.73
CA LEU A 191 18.22 -7.86 5.80
C LEU A 191 17.38 -8.72 6.78
N TYR A 192 16.08 -8.88 6.52
CA TYR A 192 15.23 -9.83 7.23
C TYR A 192 14.98 -11.04 6.35
N TYR A 193 15.43 -12.21 6.78
CA TYR A 193 15.23 -13.49 6.11
C TYR A 193 13.91 -14.16 6.50
N LYS A 194 13.43 -13.94 7.73
CA LYS A 194 12.13 -14.41 8.24
C LYS A 194 11.33 -13.28 8.90
N VAL A 195 10.01 -13.45 8.95
CA VAL A 195 9.08 -12.49 9.56
C VAL A 195 9.39 -12.25 11.05
N TRP A 196 9.85 -13.28 11.79
CA TRP A 196 10.18 -13.13 13.22
C TRP A 196 11.28 -12.11 13.50
N GLU A 197 12.24 -11.91 12.60
CA GLU A 197 13.37 -10.99 12.80
C GLU A 197 12.89 -9.53 12.74
N PHE A 198 12.01 -9.23 11.79
CA PHE A 198 11.32 -7.95 11.72
C PHE A 198 10.42 -7.73 12.96
N VAL A 199 9.64 -8.73 13.37
CA VAL A 199 8.76 -8.61 14.54
C VAL A 199 9.54 -8.50 15.86
N ARG A 200 10.70 -9.16 15.97
CA ARG A 200 11.66 -9.02 17.08
C ARG A 200 12.09 -7.58 17.22
N ASP A 201 12.62 -6.98 16.15
CA ASP A 201 13.13 -5.61 16.19
C ASP A 201 12.00 -4.61 16.48
N MET A 202 10.82 -4.81 15.89
CA MET A 202 9.62 -4.03 16.20
C MET A 202 9.22 -4.11 17.68
N ARG A 203 9.43 -5.25 18.36
CA ARG A 203 9.19 -5.42 19.81
C ARG A 203 10.30 -4.79 20.65
N LEU A 204 11.54 -4.88 20.19
CA LEU A 204 12.74 -4.41 20.87
C LEU A 204 12.70 -2.89 21.13
N ILE A 205 12.16 -2.10 20.19
CA ILE A 205 11.87 -0.66 20.39
C ILE A 205 11.15 -0.40 21.73
N PHE A 206 10.12 -1.18 22.04
CA PHE A 206 9.30 -1.00 23.24
C PHE A 206 9.93 -1.60 24.49
N GLN A 207 10.71 -2.68 24.35
CA GLN A 207 11.48 -3.26 25.45
C GLN A 207 12.53 -2.26 25.93
N ASN A 208 13.31 -1.69 25.00
CA ASN A 208 14.31 -0.67 25.28
C ASN A 208 13.69 0.58 25.93
N HIS A 209 12.58 1.10 25.39
CA HIS A 209 11.87 2.23 26.00
C HIS A 209 11.36 1.92 27.42
N LYS A 210 10.91 0.69 27.70
CA LYS A 210 10.46 0.30 29.05
C LYS A 210 11.62 0.25 30.05
N VAL A 211 12.77 -0.28 29.64
CA VAL A 211 13.99 -0.35 30.48
C VAL A 211 14.46 1.05 30.84
N VAL A 212 14.67 1.90 29.83
CA VAL A 212 15.24 3.25 29.97
C VAL A 212 14.38 4.16 30.84
N TYR A 213 13.08 4.26 30.55
CA TYR A 213 12.21 5.23 31.22
C TYR A 213 11.48 4.65 32.44
N ARG A 214 11.71 3.37 32.80
CA ARG A 214 11.11 2.64 33.93
C ARG A 214 9.58 2.76 34.03
N VAL A 215 8.89 3.03 32.93
CA VAL A 215 7.44 3.30 32.92
C VAL A 215 6.65 2.03 33.22
N SER A 216 5.84 2.07 34.28
CA SER A 216 4.87 1.03 34.64
C SER A 216 3.63 1.08 33.75
N GLY A 217 3.83 0.83 32.46
CA GLY A 217 2.79 0.79 31.44
C GLY A 217 3.39 0.58 30.05
N SER A 218 2.88 -0.39 29.29
CA SER A 218 3.25 -0.49 27.87
C SER A 218 2.67 0.70 27.10
N PRO A 219 3.35 1.24 26.07
CA PRO A 219 2.71 2.09 25.08
C PRO A 219 1.64 1.29 24.30
N CYS A 220 0.42 1.22 24.84
CA CYS A 220 -0.62 0.25 24.43
C CYS A 220 -0.92 0.26 22.92
N PHE A 221 -0.73 1.40 22.25
CA PHE A 221 -1.05 1.58 20.84
C PHE A 221 -0.24 0.68 19.88
N TYR A 222 1.06 0.50 20.10
CA TYR A 222 1.89 -0.31 19.19
C TYR A 222 1.86 -1.79 19.51
N SER A 223 1.71 -2.15 20.78
CA SER A 223 1.33 -3.51 21.19
C SER A 223 0.05 -3.94 20.45
N SER A 224 -0.98 -3.09 20.45
CA SER A 224 -2.22 -3.33 19.71
C SER A 224 -2.03 -3.31 18.18
N SER A 225 -1.13 -2.50 17.63
CA SER A 225 -0.87 -2.47 16.17
C SER A 225 -0.04 -3.65 15.68
N ILE A 226 0.89 -4.17 16.48
CA ILE A 226 1.67 -5.39 16.17
C ILE A 226 0.83 -6.63 16.43
N LYS A 227 0.03 -6.68 17.50
CA LYS A 227 -0.99 -7.72 17.68
C LYS A 227 -2.01 -7.67 16.55
N SER A 228 -2.52 -6.50 16.19
CA SER A 228 -3.42 -6.32 15.04
C SER A 228 -2.74 -6.68 13.72
N PHE A 229 -1.43 -6.50 13.56
CA PHE A 229 -0.70 -7.04 12.43
C PHE A 229 -0.72 -8.57 12.42
N CYS A 230 -0.29 -9.23 13.49
CA CYS A 230 -0.37 -10.68 13.62
C CYS A 230 -1.82 -11.19 13.41
N LEU A 231 -2.83 -10.45 13.89
CA LEU A 231 -4.26 -10.75 13.80
C LEU A 231 -4.98 -10.27 12.53
N SER A 232 -4.32 -9.53 11.63
CA SER A 232 -4.87 -9.10 10.32
C SER A 232 -4.03 -9.58 9.13
N THR A 233 -2.85 -10.12 9.42
CA THR A 233 -2.25 -11.24 8.68
C THR A 233 -2.87 -12.58 9.08
N SER A 234 -3.48 -12.68 10.26
CA SER A 234 -4.50 -13.68 10.53
C SER A 234 -5.78 -13.31 9.79
N CYS A 235 -6.28 -14.29 9.06
CA CYS A 235 -7.53 -14.29 8.34
C CYS A 235 -8.53 -15.11 9.21
N ASN A 236 -9.85 -15.09 8.96
CA ASN A 236 -10.91 -15.51 9.90
C ASN A 236 -12.29 -14.84 9.56
N LYS A 237 -13.45 -15.44 9.26
CA LYS A 237 -13.87 -16.83 8.98
C LYS A 237 -14.42 -16.97 7.55
#